data_AF-A0A7I8EZD3-F1
#
_entry.id   AF-A0A7I8EZD3-F1
#
_cell.length_a   1.000
_cell.length_b   1.000
_cell.length_c   1.000
_cell.angle_alpha   90.00
_cell.angle_beta   90.00
_cell.angle_gamma   90.00
#
_symmetry.space_group_name_H-M   'P 1'
#
loop_
_entity.id
_entity.type
_entity.pdbx_description
1 polymer ?
#
loop_
_entity_poly.entity_id
_entity_poly.type
_entity_poly.pdbx_seq_one_letter_code
_entity_poly.pdbx_strand_id
1 'polypeptide(L)' 'MYKYRELIKHLFGTQDFREYSTTEPNVSMEPTNVLVARVGNRVDKHIADQFLNRLIRSTALTGM' A
#
# COMPACT_ATOMS: atom_id res chain seq x y z
N MET A 1 -8.59 -15.42 -9.28
CA MET A 1 -7.98 -15.41 -7.92
C MET A 1 -6.46 -15.49 -8.09
N TYR A 2 -5.71 -14.45 -7.69
CA TYR A 2 -4.27 -14.35 -7.93
C TYR A 2 -3.48 -15.02 -6.79
N LYS A 3 -3.06 -16.27 -6.97
CA LYS A 3 -2.40 -17.08 -5.93
C LYS A 3 -1.16 -16.41 -5.33
N TYR A 4 -0.37 -15.75 -6.17
CA TYR A 4 0.83 -15.01 -5.74
C TYR A 4 0.47 -13.85 -4.79
N ARG A 5 -0.55 -13.06 -5.13
CA ARG A 5 -1.02 -11.94 -4.29
C ARG A 5 -1.49 -12.42 -2.91
N GLU A 6 -2.25 -13.51 -2.86
CA GLU A 6 -2.73 -14.07 -1.60
C GLU A 6 -1.58 -14.65 -0.74
N LEU A 7 -0.57 -15.26 -1.37
CA LEU A 7 0.64 -15.72 -0.67
C LEU A 7 1.38 -14.55 -0.03
N ILE A 8 1.62 -13.47 -0.78
CA ILE A 8 2.29 -12.27 -0.28
C ILE A 8 1.51 -11.66 0.88
N LYS A 9 0.19 -11.49 0.73
CA LYS A 9 -0.69 -10.98 1.79
C LYS A 9 -0.62 -11.83 3.06
N HIS A 10 -0.66 -13.15 2.93
CA HIS A 10 -0.59 -14.04 4.07
C HIS A 10 0.77 -13.96 4.76
N LEU A 11 1.86 -14.06 3.99
CA LEU A 11 3.23 -14.01 4.49
C LEU A 11 3.49 -12.74 5.31
N PHE A 12 3.19 -11.56 4.74
CA PHE A 12 3.43 -10.30 5.42
C PHE A 12 2.38 -9.99 6.50
N GLY A 13 1.16 -10.52 6.36
CA GLY A 13 0.11 -10.43 7.37
C GLY A 13 0.54 -11.04 8.72
N THR A 14 1.35 -12.10 8.71
CA THR A 14 1.93 -12.67 9.95
C THR A 14 2.87 -11.71 10.69
N GLN A 15 3.32 -10.64 10.03
CA GLN A 15 4.26 -9.64 10.56
C GLN A 15 3.59 -8.27 10.77
N ASP A 16 2.26 -8.23 10.92
CA ASP A 16 1.43 -7.02 11.09
C ASP A 16 1.36 -6.09 9.87
N PHE A 17 1.75 -6.54 8.69
CA PHE A 17 1.51 -5.76 7.47
C PHE A 17 0.03 -5.84 7.07
N ARG A 18 -0.51 -4.72 6.62
CA ARG A 18 -1.86 -4.61 6.10
C ARG A 18 -1.82 -4.27 4.62
N GLU A 19 -2.79 -4.80 3.90
CA GLU A 19 -3.02 -4.40 2.52
C GLU A 19 -3.64 -3.00 2.47
N TYR A 20 -3.14 -2.16 1.57
CA TYR A 20 -3.69 -0.84 1.30
C TYR A 20 -4.04 -0.69 -0.18
N SER A 21 -5.22 -0.13 -0.44
CA SER A 21 -5.53 0.35 -1.79
C SER A 21 -4.70 1.58 -2.11
N THR A 22 -4.21 1.65 -3.34
CA THR A 22 -3.42 2.78 -3.83
C THR A 22 -3.85 3.15 -5.24
N THR A 23 -3.79 4.43 -5.56
CA THR A 23 -4.00 4.91 -6.95
C THR A 23 -2.68 5.02 -7.72
N GLU A 24 -1.57 4.58 -7.13
CA GLU A 24 -0.26 4.60 -7.77
C GLU A 24 -0.27 3.72 -9.03
N PRO A 25 0.10 4.23 -10.21
CA PRO A 25 -0.02 3.52 -11.48
C PRO A 25 0.69 2.16 -11.52
N ASN A 26 1.92 2.06 -11.02
CA ASN A 26 2.68 0.81 -11.10
C ASN A 26 2.04 -0.33 -10.27
N VAL A 27 1.33 0.00 -9.19
CA VAL A 27 0.59 -0.98 -8.39
C VAL A 27 -0.85 -1.17 -8.90
N SER A 28 -1.54 -0.11 -9.32
CA SER A 28 -2.96 -0.17 -9.68
C SER A 28 -3.23 -0.70 -11.09
N MET A 29 -2.28 -0.60 -12.02
CA MET A 29 -2.45 -1.06 -13.41
C MET A 29 -2.46 -2.60 -13.53
N GLU A 30 -1.77 -3.31 -12.65
CA GLU A 30 -1.73 -4.77 -12.64
C GLU A 30 -2.46 -5.33 -11.41
N PRO A 31 -3.59 -6.03 -11.57
CA PRO A 31 -4.41 -6.50 -10.45
C PRO A 31 -3.73 -7.60 -9.59
N THR A 32 -2.60 -8.12 -10.06
CA THR A 32 -1.71 -9.04 -9.33
C THR A 32 -0.80 -8.33 -8.33
N ASN A 33 -0.54 -7.04 -8.54
CA ASN A 33 0.28 -6.23 -7.64
C ASN A 33 -0.49 -5.94 -6.35
N VAL A 34 0.26 -5.76 -5.27
CA VAL A 34 -0.30 -5.46 -3.95
C VAL A 34 0.62 -4.54 -3.19
N LEU A 35 0.05 -3.52 -2.56
CA LEU A 35 0.74 -2.68 -1.61
C LEU A 35 0.46 -3.20 -0.20
N VAL A 36 1.51 -3.61 0.50
CA VAL A 36 1.45 -3.97 1.92
C VAL A 36 2.35 -3.04 2.71
N ALA A 37 1.87 -2.56 3.86
CA ALA A 37 2.65 -1.72 4.76
C ALA A 37 2.34 -2.02 6.22
N ARG A 38 3.33 -1.77 7.08
CA ARG A 38 3.20 -1.81 8.54
C ARG A 38 3.58 -0.45 9.10
N VAL A 39 2.64 0.19 9.79
CA VAL A 39 2.90 1.40 10.55
C VAL A 39 3.18 1.00 11.99
N GLY A 40 4.41 1.20 12.46
CA GLY A 40 4.79 0.85 13.83
C GLY A 40 4.18 1.81 14.86
N ASN A 41 3.94 1.33 16.09
CA ASN A 41 3.32 2.11 17.16
C ASN A 41 4.13 3.33 17.62
N ARG A 42 5.42 3.41 17.24
CA ARG A 42 6.32 4.54 17.52
C ARG A 42 6.35 5.59 16.41
N VAL A 43 5.68 5.33 15.29
CA VAL A 43 5.57 6.31 14.21
C VAL A 43 4.61 7.40 14.66
N ASP A 44 5.05 8.65 14.52
CA ASP A 44 4.21 9.80 14.82
C ASP A 44 2.92 9.75 13.99
N LYS A 45 1.79 10.08 14.64
CA LYS A 45 0.46 9.95 14.03
C LYS A 45 0.32 10.82 12.79
N HIS A 46 0.89 12.03 12.79
CA HIS A 46 0.83 12.91 11.63
C HIS A 46 1.63 12.34 10.45
N ILE A 47 2.76 11.67 10.70
CA ILE A 47 3.51 10.96 9.66
C ILE A 47 2.71 9.77 9.11
N ALA A 48 2.05 9.01 9.97
CA ALA A 48 1.18 7.91 9.56
C ALA A 48 -0.01 8.40 8.71
N ASP A 49 -0.67 9.48 9.14
CA ASP A 49 -1.78 10.08 8.41
C ASP A 49 -1.32 10.65 7.07
N GLN A 50 -0.14 11.28 7.00
CA GLN A 50 0.44 11.72 5.73
C GLN A 50 0.73 10.57 4.78
N PHE A 51 1.29 9.47 5.30
CA PHE A 51 1.51 8.26 4.51
C PHE A 51 0.19 7.75 3.91
N LEU A 52 -0.84 7.55 4.73
CA LEU A 52 -2.15 7.06 4.30
C LEU A 52 -2.82 7.99 3.28
N ASN A 53 -2.75 9.30 3.51
CA ASN A 53 -3.28 10.29 2.58
C ASN A 53 -2.61 10.24 1.20
N ARG A 54 -1.30 9.91 1.14
CA ARG A 54 -0.57 9.80 -0.13
C ARG A 54 -0.92 8.53 -0.91
N LEU A 55 -1.34 7.45 -0.25
CA LEU A 55 -1.74 6.21 -0.92
C LEU A 55 -2.93 6.42 -1.88
N ILE A 56 -3.88 7.25 -1.45
CA ILE A 56 -5.12 7.53 -2.21
C ILE A 56 -4.94 8.72 -3.15
N ARG A 57 -3.96 9.60 -2.87
CA ARG A 57 -3.67 10.82 -3.63
C ARG A 57 -2.64 10.64 -4.75
N SER A 58 -2.36 9.44 -5.22
CA SER A 58 -1.63 9.30 -6.50
C SER A 58 -2.58 9.62 -7.66
N THR A 59 -3.06 10.86 -7.69
CA THR A 59 -3.38 11.56 -8.93
C THR A 59 -2.04 11.91 -9.53
N ALA A 60 -1.77 11.33 -10.70
CA ALA A 60 -0.88 11.79 -11.76
C ALA A 60 0.28 12.69 -11.30
N LEU A 61 1.51 12.26 -11.60
CA LEU A 61 2.56 13.21 -11.99
C LEU A 61 1.93 14.26 -12.91
N THR A 62 1.65 15.44 -12.38
CA THR A 62 1.36 16.62 -13.16
C THR A 62 2.65 16.86 -13.92
N GLY A 63 2.66 16.43 -15.18
CA GLY A 63 3.69 16.83 -16.12
C GLY A 63 3.69 18.35 -16.19
N MET A 64 4.75 18.93 -15.66
CA MET A 64 5.37 20.18 -16.12
C MET A 64 6.87 20.00 -16.01
#